data_AF-A0A8H9TK95-F1
#
_entry.id   AF-A0A8H9TK95-F1
#
_cell.length_a   1.000
_cell.length_b   1.000
_cell.length_c   1.000
_cell.angle_alpha   90.00
_cell.angle_beta   90.00
_cell.angle_gamma   90.00
#
_symmetry.space_group_name_H-M   'P 1'
#
loop_
_entity.id
_entity.type
_entity.pdbx_description
1 polymer ?
#
loop_
_entity_poly.entity_id
_entity_poly.type
_entity_poly.pdbx_seq_one_letter_code
_entity_poly.pdbx_strand_id
1 'polypeptide(L)'
;MSNLVIVVISIAILALVSGAMYFYGGDIYKEQKISAESAKYINQAQQVNAAYIAYKADGKVITPSFETSELKEQGYLKEIPLGWDIYPGLLGTKISGSEDLKQSVCYEVNKNAGFEFDASEDNVKPLISEASKAIPYCNKEGIEKVPCCYQ
;
A
#
# COMPACT_ATOMS: atom_id res chain seq x y z
N MET A 1 7.01 -55.79 -7.24
CA MET A 1 6.41 -55.46 -5.93
C MET A 1 7.08 -54.29 -5.21
N SER A 2 8.32 -53.90 -5.55
CA SER A 2 8.98 -52.69 -5.01
C SER A 2 8.33 -51.36 -5.44
N ASN A 3 7.70 -51.33 -6.63
CA ASN A 3 7.14 -50.10 -7.20
C ASN A 3 5.89 -49.60 -6.45
N LEU A 4 5.11 -50.49 -5.83
CA LEU A 4 3.87 -50.11 -5.15
C LEU A 4 4.15 -49.37 -3.84
N VAL A 5 5.20 -49.76 -3.12
CA VAL A 5 5.65 -49.08 -1.90
C VAL A 5 6.17 -47.68 -2.22
N ILE A 6 6.95 -47.53 -3.29
CA ILE A 6 7.47 -46.22 -3.73
C ILE A 6 6.31 -45.29 -4.10
N VAL A 7 5.30 -45.79 -4.83
CA VAL A 7 4.12 -45.00 -5.21
C VAL A 7 3.31 -44.56 -3.97
N VAL A 8 3.07 -45.45 -3.03
CA VAL A 8 2.31 -45.12 -1.79
C VAL A 8 3.07 -44.08 -0.95
N ILE A 9 4.39 -44.23 -0.79
CA ILE A 9 5.21 -43.26 -0.05
C ILE A 9 5.23 -41.90 -0.78
N SER A 10 5.29 -41.90 -2.12
CA SER A 10 5.29 -40.67 -2.91
C SER A 10 3.98 -39.88 -2.76
N ILE A 11 2.84 -40.58 -2.78
CA ILE A 11 1.52 -39.96 -2.56
C ILE A 11 1.41 -39.42 -1.12
N ALA A 12 1.91 -40.16 -0.13
CA ALA A 12 1.92 -39.72 1.26
C ALA A 12 2.76 -38.45 1.45
N ILE A 13 3.95 -38.37 0.84
CA ILE A 13 4.81 -37.18 0.91
C ILE A 13 4.14 -35.99 0.23
N LEU A 14 3.55 -36.18 -0.96
CA LEU A 14 2.83 -35.11 -1.65
C LEU A 14 1.65 -34.58 -0.80
N ALA A 15 0.87 -35.46 -0.18
CA ALA A 15 -0.22 -35.05 0.70
C ALA A 15 0.27 -34.25 1.91
N LEU A 16 1.39 -34.64 2.51
CA LEU A 16 1.99 -33.93 3.65
C LEU A 16 2.52 -32.55 3.24
N VAL A 17 3.23 -32.45 2.11
CA VAL A 17 3.78 -31.19 1.61
C VAL A 17 2.67 -30.23 1.17
N SER A 18 1.66 -30.72 0.45
CA SER A 18 0.49 -29.93 0.05
C SER A 18 -0.32 -29.46 1.25
N GLY A 19 -0.46 -30.31 2.29
CA GLY A 19 -1.09 -29.93 3.55
C GLY A 19 -0.31 -28.83 4.27
N ALA A 20 1.01 -28.96 4.37
CA ALA A 20 1.86 -27.94 4.98
C ALA A 20 1.80 -26.59 4.22
N MET A 21 1.80 -26.62 2.88
CA MET A 21 1.59 -25.42 2.07
C MET A 21 0.20 -24.80 2.25
N TYR A 22 -0.84 -25.60 2.50
CA TYR A 22 -2.17 -25.07 2.76
C TYR A 22 -2.23 -24.32 4.11
N PHE A 23 -1.60 -24.86 5.15
CA PHE A 23 -1.60 -24.22 6.48
C PHE A 23 -0.64 -23.03 6.58
N TYR A 24 0.57 -23.10 6.02
CA TYR A 24 1.59 -22.03 6.15
C TYR A 24 1.72 -21.13 4.92
N GLY A 25 1.26 -21.58 3.75
CA GLY A 25 1.39 -20.82 2.50
C GLY A 25 0.44 -19.63 2.41
N GLY A 26 -0.71 -19.67 3.11
CA GLY A 26 -1.68 -18.57 3.13
C GLY A 26 -1.11 -17.28 3.72
N ASP A 27 -0.49 -17.38 4.91
CA ASP A 27 0.09 -16.23 5.60
C ASP A 27 1.31 -15.67 4.87
N ILE A 28 2.21 -16.55 4.39
CA ILE A 28 3.36 -16.13 3.58
C ILE A 28 2.89 -15.43 2.30
N TYR A 29 1.90 -15.96 1.60
CA TYR A 29 1.36 -15.32 0.41
C TYR A 29 0.76 -13.95 0.72
N LYS A 30 0.05 -13.83 1.85
CA LYS A 30 -0.52 -12.56 2.31
C LYS A 30 0.58 -11.53 2.62
N GLU A 31 1.62 -11.90 3.37
CA GLU A 31 2.75 -11.01 3.68
C GLU A 31 3.50 -10.59 2.41
N GLN A 32 3.80 -11.53 1.52
CA GLN A 32 4.45 -11.23 0.23
C GLN A 32 3.59 -10.30 -0.62
N LYS A 33 2.26 -10.47 -0.60
CA LYS A 33 1.33 -9.58 -1.29
C LYS A 33 1.30 -8.19 -0.68
N ILE A 34 1.28 -8.07 0.66
CA ILE A 34 1.38 -6.78 1.36
C ILE A 34 2.68 -6.10 0.98
N SER A 35 3.82 -6.80 1.04
CA SER A 35 5.13 -6.26 0.68
C SER A 35 5.19 -5.79 -0.77
N ALA A 36 4.67 -6.59 -1.72
CA ALA A 36 4.70 -6.26 -3.14
C ALA A 36 3.81 -5.06 -3.48
N GLU A 37 2.57 -5.01 -2.96
CA GLU A 37 1.69 -3.86 -3.16
C GLU A 37 2.27 -2.61 -2.46
N SER A 38 2.81 -2.73 -1.25
CA SER A 38 3.42 -1.60 -0.54
C SER A 38 4.58 -1.01 -1.33
N ALA A 39 5.48 -1.85 -1.86
CA ALA A 39 6.59 -1.39 -2.71
C ALA A 39 6.09 -0.68 -3.97
N LYS A 40 5.04 -1.19 -4.61
CA LYS A 40 4.40 -0.53 -5.76
C LYS A 40 3.85 0.85 -5.39
N TYR A 41 3.09 0.95 -4.30
CA TYR A 41 2.51 2.23 -3.86
C TYR A 41 3.59 3.22 -3.39
N ILE A 42 4.67 2.77 -2.73
CA ILE A 42 5.83 3.60 -2.38
C ILE A 42 6.47 4.20 -3.64
N ASN A 43 6.74 3.38 -4.64
CA ASN A 43 7.33 3.84 -5.90
C ASN A 43 6.42 4.83 -6.63
N GLN A 44 5.10 4.61 -6.59
CA GLN A 44 4.13 5.56 -7.15
C GLN A 44 4.10 6.87 -6.37
N ALA A 45 4.09 6.80 -5.03
CA ALA A 45 4.14 7.97 -4.15
C ALA A 45 5.35 8.85 -4.45
N GLN A 46 6.53 8.24 -4.58
CA GLN A 46 7.77 8.95 -4.89
C GLN A 46 7.71 9.65 -6.25
N GLN A 47 7.15 9.01 -7.28
CA GLN A 47 6.98 9.61 -8.60
C GLN A 47 6.03 10.82 -8.55
N VAL A 48 4.88 10.67 -7.90
CA VAL A 48 3.89 11.75 -7.81
C VAL A 48 4.40 12.91 -6.94
N ASN A 49 5.08 12.61 -5.83
CA ASN A 49 5.68 13.62 -4.97
C ASN A 49 6.84 14.36 -5.67
N ALA A 50 7.68 13.67 -6.43
CA ALA A 50 8.73 14.31 -7.21
C ALA A 50 8.15 15.28 -8.26
N ALA A 51 7.06 14.88 -8.94
CA ALA A 51 6.36 15.74 -9.88
C ALA A 51 5.70 16.95 -9.20
N TYR A 52 5.10 16.76 -8.02
CA TYR A 52 4.58 17.84 -7.18
C TYR A 52 5.68 18.85 -6.80
N ILE A 53 6.83 18.36 -6.34
CA ILE A 53 7.96 19.21 -5.96
C ILE A 53 8.49 19.98 -7.17
N ALA A 54 8.64 19.33 -8.33
CA ALA A 54 9.09 19.98 -9.55
C ALA A 54 8.10 21.06 -10.03
N TYR A 55 6.80 20.77 -9.98
CA TYR A 55 5.74 21.73 -10.31
C TYR A 55 5.84 22.99 -9.44
N LYS A 56 6.05 22.83 -8.12
CA LYS A 56 6.23 23.96 -7.21
C LYS A 56 7.58 24.67 -7.35
N ALA A 57 8.64 23.94 -7.69
CA ALA A 57 9.96 24.52 -7.93
C ALA A 57 9.95 25.49 -9.12
N ASP A 58 9.09 25.26 -10.10
CA ASP A 58 8.85 26.16 -11.24
C ASP A 58 7.94 27.36 -10.88
N GLY A 59 7.63 27.57 -9.60
CA GLY A 59 6.85 28.70 -9.10
C GLY A 59 5.33 28.53 -9.24
N LYS A 60 4.85 27.34 -9.61
CA LYS A 60 3.41 27.06 -9.73
C LYS A 60 2.82 26.68 -8.38
N VAL A 61 1.53 26.94 -8.21
CA VAL A 61 0.83 26.74 -6.94
C VAL A 61 -0.32 25.75 -7.14
N ILE A 62 -0.40 24.77 -6.25
CA ILE A 62 -1.53 23.84 -6.19
C ILE A 62 -2.68 24.54 -5.49
N THR A 63 -3.69 24.92 -6.26
CA THR A 63 -4.93 25.50 -5.74
C THR A 63 -5.94 24.40 -5.40
N PRO A 64 -7.04 24.71 -4.68
CA PRO A 64 -8.12 23.74 -4.47
C PRO A 64 -8.79 23.24 -5.76
N SER A 65 -8.62 23.95 -6.88
CA SER A 65 -9.10 23.54 -8.20
C SER A 65 -8.04 22.80 -9.02
N PHE A 66 -6.88 22.50 -8.43
CA PHE A 66 -5.82 21.77 -9.11
C PHE A 66 -6.27 20.34 -9.39
N GLU A 67 -6.03 19.89 -10.62
CA GLU A 67 -6.24 18.51 -11.00
C GLU A 67 -4.91 17.84 -11.26
N THR A 68 -4.76 16.60 -10.80
CA THR A 68 -3.54 15.80 -11.03
C THR A 68 -3.21 15.65 -12.53
N SER A 69 -4.22 15.76 -13.40
CA SER A 69 -4.09 15.84 -14.88
C SER A 69 -3.11 16.91 -15.33
N GLU A 70 -3.06 18.04 -14.64
CA GLU A 70 -2.19 19.17 -14.95
C GLU A 70 -0.70 18.80 -14.89
N LEU A 71 -0.30 17.90 -13.97
CA LEU A 71 1.08 17.40 -13.92
C LEU A 71 1.46 16.62 -15.18
N LYS A 72 0.51 15.89 -15.76
CA LYS A 72 0.73 15.15 -16.99
C LYS A 72 0.77 16.09 -18.19
N GLU A 73 -0.20 16.98 -18.29
CA GLU A 73 -0.32 17.95 -19.39
C GLU A 73 0.90 18.88 -19.47
N GLN A 74 1.46 19.26 -18.33
CA GLN A 74 2.63 20.13 -18.24
C GLN A 74 3.96 19.36 -18.20
N GLY A 75 3.94 18.03 -18.34
CA GLY A 75 5.13 17.20 -18.52
C GLY A 75 5.92 16.86 -17.25
N TYR A 76 5.38 17.12 -16.05
CA TYR A 76 5.98 16.69 -14.79
C TYR A 76 5.77 15.19 -14.52
N LEU A 77 4.71 14.60 -15.09
CA LEU A 77 4.45 13.16 -15.11
C LEU A 77 4.22 12.69 -16.54
N LYS A 78 4.76 11.52 -16.89
CA LYS A 78 4.40 10.85 -18.16
C LYS A 78 3.00 10.27 -18.12
N GLU A 79 2.63 9.72 -16.97
CA GLU A 79 1.34 9.10 -16.71
C GLU A 79 1.02 9.23 -15.23
N ILE A 80 -0.27 9.36 -14.91
CA ILE A 80 -0.76 9.41 -13.53
C ILE A 80 -1.00 7.97 -13.09
N PRO A 81 -0.31 7.47 -12.05
CA PRO A 81 -0.55 6.12 -11.57
C PRO A 81 -2.01 5.98 -11.11
N LEU A 82 -2.63 4.84 -11.41
CA LEU A 82 -4.06 4.62 -11.18
C LEU A 82 -4.46 4.92 -9.73
N GLY A 83 -5.48 5.75 -9.55
CA GLY A 83 -6.08 6.05 -8.26
C GLY A 83 -5.28 7.02 -7.40
N TRP A 84 -4.24 7.66 -7.93
CA TRP A 84 -3.51 8.74 -7.25
C TRP A 84 -4.09 10.11 -7.58
N ASP A 85 -4.29 10.90 -6.52
CA ASP A 85 -4.75 12.27 -6.61
C ASP A 85 -3.90 13.18 -5.73
N ILE A 86 -3.72 14.43 -6.17
CA ILE A 86 -3.04 15.47 -5.39
C ILE A 86 -4.06 16.54 -5.02
N TYR A 87 -4.13 16.83 -3.72
CA TYR A 87 -4.86 17.96 -3.16
C TYR A 87 -3.86 18.98 -2.57
N PRO A 88 -4.29 20.20 -2.24
CA PRO A 88 -3.43 21.18 -1.59
C PRO A 88 -2.80 20.62 -0.31
N GLY A 89 -1.52 20.23 -0.41
CA GLY A 89 -0.78 19.67 0.71
C GLY A 89 -1.14 18.24 1.09
N LEU A 90 -1.86 17.48 0.25
CA LEU A 90 -2.15 16.06 0.52
C LEU A 90 -1.96 15.23 -0.74
N LEU A 91 -1.27 14.11 -0.60
CA LEU A 91 -1.17 13.09 -1.63
C LEU A 91 -2.12 11.95 -1.27
N GLY A 92 -3.05 11.56 -2.15
CA GLY A 92 -4.04 10.52 -1.88
C GLY A 92 -3.91 9.36 -2.86
N THR A 93 -4.21 8.13 -2.41
CA THR A 93 -4.34 6.98 -3.31
C THR A 93 -5.42 6.01 -2.87
N LYS A 94 -6.09 5.33 -3.81
CA LYS A 94 -7.03 4.26 -3.51
C LYS A 94 -6.37 2.89 -3.60
N ILE A 95 -6.22 2.23 -2.46
CA ILE A 95 -5.72 0.84 -2.42
C ILE A 95 -6.84 -0.14 -2.75
N SER A 96 -6.56 -1.10 -3.63
CA SER A 96 -7.52 -2.14 -4.05
C SER A 96 -7.35 -3.42 -3.23
N GLY A 97 -8.42 -4.19 -3.04
CA GLY A 97 -8.38 -5.49 -2.35
C GLY A 97 -9.33 -5.61 -1.16
N SER A 98 -9.08 -6.59 -0.28
CA SER A 98 -9.81 -6.74 0.98
C SER A 98 -9.49 -5.59 1.94
N GLU A 99 -10.39 -5.30 2.87
CA GLU A 99 -10.22 -4.21 3.84
C GLU A 99 -8.94 -4.36 4.67
N ASP A 100 -8.64 -5.57 5.13
CA ASP A 100 -7.42 -5.89 5.87
C ASP A 100 -6.13 -5.70 5.03
N LEU A 101 -6.16 -6.07 3.75
CA LEU A 101 -5.05 -5.82 2.83
C LEU A 101 -4.84 -4.31 2.63
N LYS A 102 -5.92 -3.56 2.41
CA LYS A 102 -5.85 -2.10 2.22
C LYS A 102 -5.21 -1.41 3.42
N GLN A 103 -5.64 -1.76 4.63
CA GLN A 103 -5.11 -1.16 5.86
C GLN A 103 -3.64 -1.53 6.06
N SER A 104 -3.28 -2.81 5.86
CA SER A 104 -1.90 -3.28 6.03
C SER A 104 -0.95 -2.62 5.04
N VAL A 105 -1.35 -2.51 3.76
CA VAL A 105 -0.55 -1.82 2.74
C VAL A 105 -0.43 -0.33 3.05
N CYS A 106 -1.52 0.34 3.46
CA CYS A 106 -1.47 1.76 3.82
C CYS A 106 -0.53 2.02 5.00
N TYR A 107 -0.60 1.18 6.04
CA TYR A 107 0.30 1.26 7.18
C TYR A 107 1.77 1.12 6.75
N GLU A 108 2.11 0.11 5.95
CA GLU A 108 3.50 -0.11 5.49
C GLU A 108 4.01 1.04 4.60
N VAL A 109 3.15 1.62 3.75
CA VAL A 109 3.50 2.80 2.95
C VAL A 109 3.78 4.01 3.86
N ASN A 110 2.94 4.26 4.85
CA ASN A 110 3.10 5.38 5.79
C ASN A 110 4.35 5.22 6.66
N LYS A 111 4.55 4.00 7.16
CA LYS A 111 5.74 3.62 7.92
C LYS A 111 7.01 3.83 7.10
N ASN A 112 7.00 3.47 5.82
CA ASN A 112 8.13 3.72 4.92
C ASN A 112 8.40 5.22 4.71
N ALA A 113 7.35 6.04 4.73
CA ALA A 113 7.48 7.50 4.73
C ALA A 113 7.94 8.10 6.08
N GLY A 114 8.11 7.26 7.11
CA GLY A 114 8.54 7.66 8.46
C GLY A 114 7.40 8.01 9.41
N PHE A 115 6.17 7.61 9.09
CA PHE A 115 4.98 7.90 9.89
C PHE A 115 4.35 6.61 10.43
N GLU A 116 4.28 6.51 11.75
CA GLU A 116 3.56 5.47 12.46
C GLU A 116 2.52 6.11 13.37
N PHE A 117 1.35 5.48 13.47
CA PHE A 117 0.24 6.00 14.26
C PHE A 117 -0.29 4.93 15.21
N ASP A 118 -0.62 5.34 16.42
CA ASP A 118 -1.20 4.49 17.46
C ASP A 118 -2.72 4.59 17.48
N ALA A 119 -3.39 3.50 17.88
CA ALA A 119 -4.85 3.44 17.96
C ALA A 119 -5.48 4.41 18.98
N SER A 120 -4.68 5.00 19.87
CA SER A 120 -5.13 6.00 20.84
C SER A 120 -5.16 7.43 20.29
N GLU A 121 -4.63 7.66 19.10
CA GLU A 121 -4.59 8.99 18.51
C GLU A 121 -5.95 9.43 17.92
N ASP A 122 -6.14 10.74 17.81
CA ASP A 122 -7.30 11.30 17.11
C ASP A 122 -7.17 11.16 15.59
N ASN A 123 -8.31 11.02 14.92
CA ASN A 123 -8.43 10.90 13.46
C ASN A 123 -7.58 9.76 12.86
N VAL A 124 -7.62 8.59 13.49
CA VAL A 124 -7.01 7.37 12.99
C VAL A 124 -7.99 6.20 12.96
N LYS A 125 -7.69 5.21 12.14
CA LYS A 125 -8.39 3.93 12.07
C LYS A 125 -7.46 2.80 12.51
N PRO A 126 -7.78 2.05 13.58
CA PRO A 126 -6.99 0.90 14.00
C PRO A 126 -6.93 -0.19 12.92
N LEU A 127 -5.80 -0.89 12.83
CA LEU A 127 -5.63 -2.01 11.89
C LEU A 127 -6.47 -3.22 12.36
N ILE A 128 -7.07 -3.92 11.39
CA ILE A 128 -7.74 -5.21 11.63
C ILE A 128 -6.73 -6.28 12.07
N SER A 129 -5.53 -6.28 11.48
CA SER A 129 -4.48 -7.25 11.75
C SER A 129 -3.74 -7.01 13.08
N GLU A 130 -3.65 -5.76 13.54
CA GLU A 130 -2.92 -5.38 14.75
C GLU A 130 -3.54 -4.12 15.40
N ALA A 131 -4.47 -4.33 16.34
CA ALA A 131 -5.32 -3.26 16.89
C ALA A 131 -4.59 -2.15 17.68
N SER A 132 -3.30 -2.32 18.02
CA SER A 132 -2.48 -1.27 18.62
C SER A 132 -2.03 -0.22 17.60
N LYS A 133 -1.89 -0.61 16.32
CA LYS A 133 -1.46 0.26 15.24
C LYS A 133 -2.66 0.86 14.52
N ALA A 134 -2.44 2.00 13.87
CA ALA A 134 -3.47 2.68 13.11
C ALA A 134 -2.96 3.29 11.80
N ILE A 135 -3.90 3.62 10.93
CA ILE A 135 -3.70 4.46 9.73
C ILE A 135 -4.44 5.78 9.91
N PRO A 136 -3.93 6.90 9.38
CA PRO A 136 -4.58 8.19 9.52
C PRO A 136 -5.77 8.31 8.55
N TYR A 137 -6.82 9.00 8.97
CA TYR A 137 -7.84 9.50 8.02
C TYR A 137 -7.27 10.68 7.22
N CYS A 138 -7.82 10.95 6.03
CA CYS A 138 -7.35 12.07 5.18
C CYS A 138 -7.47 13.46 5.82
N ASN A 139 -8.24 13.60 6.90
CA ASN A 139 -8.43 14.85 7.63
C ASN A 139 -7.48 15.01 8.83
N LYS A 140 -6.58 14.05 9.11
CA LYS A 140 -5.62 14.16 10.20
C LYS A 140 -4.59 15.25 9.88
N GLU A 141 -4.30 16.12 10.85
CA GLU A 141 -3.29 17.17 10.67
C GLU A 141 -1.86 16.58 10.60
N GLY A 142 -0.97 17.25 9.86
CA GLY A 142 0.45 16.87 9.77
C GLY A 142 0.75 15.68 8.85
N ILE A 143 -0.24 15.18 8.10
CA ILE A 143 -0.06 14.06 7.15
C ILE A 143 0.27 14.53 5.72
N GLU A 144 0.72 15.79 5.57
CA GLU A 144 0.89 16.43 4.26
C GLU A 144 1.90 15.71 3.33
N LYS A 145 2.78 14.91 3.95
CA LYS A 145 3.82 14.11 3.28
C LYS A 145 3.47 12.63 3.23
N VAL A 146 2.30 12.25 3.72
CA VAL A 146 1.84 10.86 3.84
C VAL A 146 0.76 10.61 2.79
N PRO A 147 0.83 9.51 2.03
CA PRO A 147 -0.26 9.11 1.16
C PRO A 147 -1.51 8.83 2.00
N CYS A 148 -2.58 9.61 1.83
CA CYS A 148 -3.86 9.21 2.39
C CYS A 148 -4.41 8.03 1.58
N CYS A 149 -4.48 6.87 2.21
CA CYS A 149 -5.05 5.66 1.61
C CYS A 149 -6.38 5.21 2.24
N TYR A 150 -6.93 6.00 3.16
CA TYR A 150 -8.23 5.75 3.78
C TYR A 150 -9.06 7.05 3.89
N GLN A 151 -10.15 7.11 3.10
CA GLN A 151 -11.12 8.22 3.11
C GLN A 151 -12.16 8.04 4.21
#